data_AF-A0A9E7KG49-F1
#
_entry.id   AF-A0A9E7KG49-F1
#
_cell.length_a   1.000
_cell.length_b   1.000
_cell.length_c   1.000
_cell.angle_alpha   90.00
_cell.angle_beta   90.00
_cell.angle_gamma   90.00
#
_symmetry.space_group_name_H-M   'P 1'
#
loop_
_entity.id
_entity.type
_entity.pdbx_description
1 polymer ?
#
loop_
_entity_poly.entity_id
_entity_poly.type
_entity_poly.pdbx_seq_one_letter_code
_entity_poly.pdbx_strand_id
1 'polypeptide(L)'
;MGDGGDRKDVFFYQADDQHYIPRALLMDLEPRVINGIQNSEYRNLYNHENIFVSDHGGGAGNNWASGYHQGEQVVDDIMDMVDREADGSDSLEGFVLCHSIAGGTGSGMGSYLLETLNDRYSKKLVQTYSVFPNQMETSDVVVQPYNSLLTLKRLTLNADCVVVLDNTALNRIAVERLHLTNPTFAQTNSLVSTVMSASTTTLRYPGYMNNDLVGLLASLIPTPRCHFLMTGYTPLTVERQVNMIRKTTVLDVMRRLLQTKNIMVSSYARTKEASQAKYISILNIIQGDVDPTQVHESLQRIRERKLVNFIEWGPASIQVSGLMLANHTSIRHLFSKCLGQYEKLRKKQAFLDNYRKFPMFAERLIIHQQGFICSDIETMDKRVRKKHHLHLTEYCNHDIRYEPFLCRVLVFSVIFFRHHV
;
A
#
# COMPACT_ATOMS: atom_id res chain seq x y z
N MET A 1 -26.74 10.40 -12.16
CA MET A 1 -25.29 10.58 -12.40
C MET A 1 -25.15 11.69 -13.43
N GLY A 2 -24.19 12.60 -13.27
CA GLY A 2 -23.80 13.50 -14.37
C GLY A 2 -22.97 12.73 -15.39
N ASP A 3 -22.96 13.20 -16.64
CA ASP A 3 -22.22 12.61 -17.78
C ASP A 3 -20.71 12.90 -17.69
N GLY A 4 -20.13 12.65 -16.51
CA GLY A 4 -18.69 12.81 -16.25
C GLY A 4 -17.94 11.61 -16.76
N GLY A 5 -17.35 11.73 -17.96
CA GLY A 5 -16.53 10.69 -18.57
C GLY A 5 -15.32 10.28 -17.72
N ASP A 6 -14.76 9.13 -18.06
CA ASP A 6 -13.54 8.56 -17.43
C ASP A 6 -12.36 9.52 -17.50
N ARG A 7 -11.82 9.90 -16.34
CA ARG A 7 -10.72 10.85 -16.21
C ARG A 7 -9.37 10.14 -16.36
N LYS A 8 -9.00 9.89 -17.61
CA LYS A 8 -7.81 9.13 -18.00
C LYS A 8 -6.49 9.87 -17.75
N ASP A 9 -6.49 11.21 -17.82
CA ASP A 9 -5.28 12.05 -17.73
C ASP A 9 -4.55 11.95 -16.38
N VAL A 10 -5.22 11.44 -15.34
CA VAL A 10 -4.63 11.21 -14.02
C VAL A 10 -3.53 10.15 -14.06
N PHE A 11 -3.74 9.05 -14.79
CA PHE A 11 -2.83 7.89 -14.82
C PHE A 11 -2.19 7.62 -16.18
N PHE A 12 -2.69 8.27 -17.23
CA PHE A 12 -2.18 8.13 -18.59
C PHE A 12 -1.78 9.50 -19.14
N TYR A 13 -0.68 9.54 -19.90
CA TYR A 13 -0.41 10.61 -20.84
C TYR A 13 -1.08 10.27 -22.18
N GLN A 14 -1.73 11.25 -22.79
CA GLN A 14 -2.33 11.11 -24.11
C GLN A 14 -1.28 11.54 -25.15
N ALA A 15 -0.75 10.59 -25.91
CA ALA A 15 0.23 10.88 -26.96
C ALA A 15 -0.45 11.39 -28.24
N ASP A 16 -1.56 10.75 -28.60
CA ASP A 16 -2.43 11.09 -29.74
C ASP A 16 -3.91 10.85 -29.35
N ASP A 17 -4.86 11.27 -30.19
CA ASP A 17 -6.32 11.18 -29.96
C ASP A 17 -6.85 9.80 -29.50
N GLN A 18 -6.13 8.72 -29.81
CA GLN A 18 -6.49 7.35 -29.41
C GLN A 18 -5.38 6.58 -28.67
N HIS A 19 -4.23 7.20 -28.40
CA HIS A 19 -3.08 6.51 -27.79
C HIS A 19 -2.79 7.04 -26.38
N TYR A 20 -3.01 6.18 -25.38
CA TYR A 20 -2.84 6.47 -23.97
C TYR A 20 -1.68 5.66 -23.41
N ILE A 21 -0.61 6.33 -23.01
CA ILE A 21 0.60 5.73 -22.43
C ILE A 21 0.49 5.83 -20.89
N PRO A 22 0.65 4.75 -20.11
CA PRO A 22 0.64 4.83 -18.66
C PRO A 22 1.77 5.72 -18.14
N ARG A 23 1.47 6.58 -17.15
CA ARG A 23 2.47 7.33 -16.35
C ARG A 23 3.14 6.39 -15.36
N ALA A 24 3.86 5.41 -15.90
CA ALA A 24 4.40 4.28 -15.17
C ALA A 24 5.89 4.08 -15.46
N LEU A 25 6.70 4.15 -14.40
CA LEU A 25 8.12 3.80 -14.42
C LEU A 25 8.30 2.38 -13.89
N LEU A 26 8.91 1.51 -14.69
CA LEU A 26 9.19 0.10 -14.38
C LEU A 26 10.68 -0.05 -14.07
N MET A 27 11.03 -0.58 -12.91
CA MET A 27 12.44 -0.68 -12.48
C MET A 27 12.74 -2.04 -11.87
N ASP A 28 13.77 -2.74 -12.37
CA ASP A 28 14.28 -3.98 -11.78
C ASP A 28 15.82 -4.07 -11.89
N LEU A 29 16.45 -4.72 -10.90
CA LEU A 29 17.87 -5.09 -10.92
C LEU A 29 18.06 -6.51 -11.52
N GLU A 30 16.97 -7.27 -11.72
CA GLU A 30 16.92 -8.55 -12.42
C GLU A 30 16.12 -8.38 -13.75
N PRO A 31 16.66 -8.74 -14.93
CA PRO A 31 15.95 -8.55 -16.21
C PRO A 31 14.70 -9.42 -16.37
N ARG A 32 14.50 -10.43 -15.50
CA ARG A 32 13.53 -11.50 -15.70
C ARG A 32 12.08 -11.01 -15.78
N VAL A 33 11.67 -10.08 -14.92
CA VAL A 33 10.27 -9.62 -14.89
C VAL A 33 10.00 -8.66 -16.05
N ILE A 34 10.91 -7.72 -16.29
CA ILE A 34 10.80 -6.74 -17.38
C ILE A 34 10.82 -7.44 -18.74
N ASN A 35 11.69 -8.43 -18.95
CA ASN A 35 11.67 -9.25 -20.17
C ASN A 35 10.34 -9.99 -20.35
N GLY A 36 9.67 -10.39 -19.27
CA GLY A 36 8.32 -10.97 -19.34
C GLY A 36 7.29 -9.98 -19.89
N ILE A 37 7.36 -8.72 -19.47
CA ILE A 37 6.48 -7.64 -19.95
C ILE A 37 6.79 -7.29 -21.40
N GLN A 38 8.07 -7.16 -21.77
CA GLN A 38 8.51 -6.84 -23.13
C GLN A 38 8.20 -7.95 -24.15
N ASN A 39 8.01 -9.20 -23.71
CA ASN A 39 7.55 -10.31 -24.54
C ASN A 39 6.01 -10.54 -24.46
N SER A 40 5.28 -9.72 -23.70
CA SER A 40 3.82 -9.81 -23.58
C SER A 40 3.09 -8.99 -24.64
N GLU A 41 1.78 -9.23 -24.77
CA GLU A 41 0.88 -8.43 -25.62
C GLU A 41 0.87 -6.94 -25.23
N TYR A 42 1.19 -6.61 -23.98
CA TYR A 42 1.23 -5.24 -23.44
C TYR A 42 2.57 -4.53 -23.65
N ARG A 43 3.55 -5.13 -24.35
CA ARG A 43 4.88 -4.52 -24.51
C ARG A 43 4.85 -3.11 -25.13
N ASN A 44 3.91 -2.88 -26.06
CA ASN A 44 3.75 -1.60 -26.77
C ASN A 44 2.88 -0.59 -25.99
N LEU A 45 2.41 -0.93 -24.78
CA LEU A 45 1.60 -0.03 -23.95
C LEU A 45 2.49 0.93 -23.14
N TYR A 46 3.65 0.47 -22.70
CA TYR A 46 4.57 1.25 -21.86
C TYR A 46 5.55 2.04 -22.72
N ASN A 47 5.93 3.24 -22.28
CA ASN A 47 7.07 3.95 -22.87
C ASN A 47 8.35 3.14 -22.58
N HIS A 48 9.14 2.83 -23.61
CA HIS A 48 10.40 2.09 -23.44
C HIS A 48 11.45 2.87 -22.63
N GLU A 49 11.44 4.20 -22.70
CA GLU A 49 12.31 5.07 -21.90
C GLU A 49 11.93 5.08 -20.41
N ASN A 50 10.76 4.52 -20.06
CA ASN A 50 10.26 4.41 -18.70
C ASN A 50 10.60 3.05 -18.07
N ILE A 51 11.48 2.28 -18.69
CA ILE A 51 11.88 0.93 -18.26
C ILE A 51 13.36 0.92 -17.91
N PHE A 52 13.67 0.77 -16.62
CA PHE A 52 15.03 0.61 -16.11
C PHE A 52 15.33 -0.86 -15.81
N VAL A 53 16.41 -1.39 -16.40
CA VAL A 53 17.00 -2.68 -16.06
C VAL A 53 18.48 -2.45 -15.77
N SER A 54 18.99 -2.94 -14.64
CA SER A 54 20.43 -2.83 -14.37
C SER A 54 21.25 -3.77 -15.29
N ASP A 55 22.20 -3.19 -16.03
CA ASP A 55 23.17 -3.92 -16.87
C ASP A 55 24.02 -4.93 -16.07
N HIS A 56 24.16 -4.73 -14.77
CA HIS A 56 25.04 -5.54 -13.92
C HIS A 56 24.54 -6.96 -13.67
N GLY A 57 23.29 -7.30 -14.05
CA GLY A 57 22.77 -8.66 -14.21
C GLY A 57 22.68 -9.56 -12.95
N GLY A 58 23.32 -9.19 -11.84
CA GLY A 58 23.39 -10.00 -10.61
C GLY A 58 22.20 -9.86 -9.67
N GLY A 59 21.36 -8.83 -9.87
CA GLY A 59 20.22 -8.51 -9.01
C GLY A 59 20.59 -8.17 -7.58
N ALA A 60 19.57 -7.92 -6.75
CA ALA A 60 19.76 -7.70 -5.32
C ALA A 60 19.92 -9.00 -4.50
N GLY A 61 19.76 -10.19 -5.11
CA GLY A 61 20.01 -11.48 -4.46
C GLY A 61 19.19 -11.73 -3.18
N ASN A 62 17.96 -11.22 -3.11
CA ASN A 62 17.11 -11.19 -1.92
C ASN A 62 17.72 -10.48 -0.68
N ASN A 63 18.68 -9.59 -0.86
CA ASN A 63 19.36 -8.86 0.21
C ASN A 63 19.07 -7.36 0.11
N TRP A 64 18.39 -6.80 1.13
CA TRP A 64 18.09 -5.37 1.23
C TRP A 64 19.33 -4.49 1.13
N ALA A 65 20.48 -4.89 1.72
CA ALA A 65 21.70 -4.09 1.67
C ALA A 65 22.29 -4.02 0.26
N SER A 66 22.18 -5.11 -0.50
CA SER A 66 22.58 -5.17 -1.91
C SER A 66 21.68 -4.29 -2.77
N GLY A 67 20.35 -4.39 -2.58
CA GLY A 67 19.39 -3.55 -3.30
C GLY A 67 19.53 -2.07 -2.99
N TYR A 68 19.79 -1.71 -1.73
CA TYR A 68 19.98 -0.32 -1.30
C TYR A 68 21.25 0.29 -1.90
N HIS A 69 22.37 -0.44 -1.85
CA HIS A 69 23.63 0.04 -2.45
C HIS A 69 23.61 0.04 -3.99
N GLN A 70 22.93 -0.90 -4.64
CA GLN A 70 22.69 -0.81 -6.08
C GLN A 70 21.78 0.38 -6.42
N GLY A 71 20.73 0.64 -5.63
CA GLY A 71 19.87 1.81 -5.79
C GLY A 71 20.62 3.13 -5.70
N GLU A 72 21.62 3.24 -4.81
CA GLU A 72 22.56 4.36 -4.73
C GLU A 72 23.43 4.52 -5.98
N GLN A 73 23.83 3.42 -6.64
CA GLN A 73 24.66 3.46 -7.85
C GLN A 73 23.88 3.86 -9.12
N VAL A 74 22.56 3.62 -9.14
CA VAL A 74 21.70 3.86 -10.31
C VAL A 74 20.67 4.97 -10.08
N VAL A 75 20.83 5.75 -8.99
CA VAL A 75 19.88 6.80 -8.62
C VAL A 75 19.78 7.89 -9.67
N ASP A 76 20.88 8.27 -10.31
CA ASP A 76 20.90 9.35 -11.28
C ASP A 76 20.04 8.97 -12.51
N ASP A 77 20.29 7.79 -13.10
CA ASP A 77 19.49 7.25 -14.22
C ASP A 77 17.99 7.17 -13.86
N ILE A 78 17.69 6.67 -12.65
CA ILE A 78 16.31 6.54 -12.15
C ILE A 78 15.67 7.92 -12.02
N MET A 79 16.36 8.88 -11.40
CA MET A 79 15.80 10.18 -11.10
C MET A 79 15.64 11.02 -12.37
N ASP A 80 16.52 10.89 -13.37
CA ASP A 80 16.30 11.48 -14.70
C ASP A 80 15.00 10.97 -15.34
N MET A 81 14.64 9.69 -15.15
CA MET A 81 13.34 9.15 -15.57
C MET A 81 12.17 9.74 -14.74
N VAL A 82 12.35 9.92 -13.42
CA VAL A 82 11.34 10.54 -12.54
C VAL A 82 11.08 11.99 -12.95
N ASP A 83 12.14 12.76 -13.12
CA ASP A 83 12.10 14.20 -13.39
C ASP A 83 11.44 14.45 -14.75
N ARG A 84 11.78 13.66 -15.78
CA ARG A 84 11.17 13.75 -17.11
C ARG A 84 9.66 13.52 -17.10
N GLU A 85 9.18 12.55 -16.32
CA GLU A 85 7.74 12.30 -16.15
C GLU A 85 7.04 13.32 -15.23
N ALA A 86 7.76 13.86 -14.25
CA ALA A 86 7.28 14.92 -13.36
C ALA A 86 7.13 16.27 -14.11
N ASP A 87 8.12 16.64 -14.93
CA ASP A 87 8.10 17.83 -15.78
C ASP A 87 7.08 17.68 -16.92
N GLY A 88 6.86 16.46 -17.41
CA GLY A 88 5.75 16.08 -18.31
C GLY A 88 4.36 16.04 -17.65
N SER A 89 4.21 16.61 -16.45
CA SER A 89 2.96 16.61 -15.67
C SER A 89 2.60 18.02 -15.18
N ASP A 90 1.62 18.67 -15.84
CA ASP A 90 1.14 20.05 -15.57
C ASP A 90 0.90 20.35 -14.08
N SER A 91 0.45 19.34 -13.32
CA SER A 91 0.32 19.39 -11.86
C SER A 91 0.49 17.99 -11.27
N LEU A 92 1.75 17.62 -11.01
CA LEU A 92 2.08 16.40 -10.28
C LEU A 92 1.53 16.46 -8.84
N GLU A 93 0.66 15.54 -8.47
CA GLU A 93 0.09 15.41 -7.12
C GLU A 93 0.98 14.60 -6.18
N GLY A 94 1.56 13.52 -6.69
CA GLY A 94 2.32 12.57 -5.88
C GLY A 94 2.75 11.34 -6.65
N PHE A 95 3.37 10.43 -5.91
CA PHE A 95 4.00 9.22 -6.37
C PHE A 95 3.37 8.00 -5.68
N VAL A 96 3.06 6.97 -6.47
CA VAL A 96 2.54 5.69 -5.96
C VAL A 96 3.58 4.60 -6.15
N LEU A 97 4.26 4.15 -5.09
CA LEU A 97 5.25 3.06 -5.14
C LEU A 97 4.62 1.69 -4.88
N CYS A 98 4.55 0.84 -5.91
CA CYS A 98 4.15 -0.55 -5.79
C CYS A 98 5.40 -1.42 -5.56
N HIS A 99 5.53 -2.12 -4.43
CA HIS A 99 6.75 -2.87 -4.12
C HIS A 99 6.57 -4.00 -3.09
N SER A 100 7.54 -4.92 -3.02
CA SER A 100 7.59 -5.99 -2.01
C SER A 100 8.61 -5.66 -0.91
N ILE A 101 8.20 -5.71 0.35
CA ILE A 101 9.08 -5.40 1.49
C ILE A 101 10.09 -6.51 1.83
N ALA A 102 9.93 -7.69 1.23
CA ALA A 102 10.66 -8.91 1.61
C ALA A 102 11.75 -9.33 0.61
N GLY A 103 11.69 -8.85 -0.64
CA GLY A 103 12.67 -9.14 -1.68
C GLY A 103 14.03 -8.45 -1.43
N GLY A 104 14.88 -8.41 -2.45
CA GLY A 104 16.13 -7.61 -2.41
C GLY A 104 15.93 -6.20 -2.96
N THR A 105 15.45 -6.10 -4.21
CA THR A 105 15.33 -4.83 -4.93
C THR A 105 14.16 -3.99 -4.42
N GLY A 106 12.92 -4.48 -4.51
CA GLY A 106 11.74 -3.77 -4.01
C GLY A 106 11.80 -3.40 -2.51
N SER A 107 12.65 -4.07 -1.73
CA SER A 107 12.91 -3.73 -0.33
C SER A 107 14.03 -2.70 -0.21
N GLY A 108 15.23 -2.98 -0.74
CA GLY A 108 16.44 -2.17 -0.61
C GLY A 108 16.47 -0.95 -1.53
N MET A 109 16.38 -1.17 -2.85
CA MET A 109 16.32 -0.09 -3.84
C MET A 109 15.04 0.74 -3.63
N GLY A 110 13.91 0.08 -3.33
CA GLY A 110 12.67 0.78 -2.96
C GLY A 110 12.81 1.62 -1.68
N SER A 111 13.60 1.17 -0.70
CA SER A 111 13.92 1.96 0.50
C SER A 111 14.78 3.20 0.19
N TYR A 112 15.74 3.07 -0.73
CA TYR A 112 16.58 4.19 -1.16
C TYR A 112 15.77 5.22 -1.96
N LEU A 113 14.92 4.75 -2.90
CA LEU A 113 14.03 5.60 -3.69
C LEU A 113 13.04 6.37 -2.81
N LEU A 114 12.49 5.76 -1.75
CA LEU A 114 11.63 6.46 -0.79
C LEU A 114 12.35 7.61 -0.07
N GLU A 115 13.62 7.42 0.34
CA GLU A 115 14.42 8.49 0.94
C GLU A 115 14.68 9.61 -0.10
N THR A 116 15.09 9.26 -1.31
CA THR A 116 15.40 10.21 -2.39
C THR A 116 14.19 11.02 -2.85
N LEU A 117 13.02 10.37 -3.03
CA LEU A 117 11.78 11.05 -3.40
C LEU A 117 11.29 12.00 -2.30
N ASN A 118 11.37 11.59 -1.03
CA ASN A 118 10.99 12.44 0.09
C ASN A 118 11.88 13.69 0.19
N ASP A 119 13.18 13.57 -0.08
CA ASP A 119 14.12 14.68 0.01
C ASP A 119 14.02 15.62 -1.20
N ARG A 120 13.95 15.07 -2.44
CA ARG A 120 13.86 15.86 -3.68
C ARG A 120 12.48 16.46 -3.93
N TYR A 121 11.41 15.74 -3.56
CA TYR A 121 10.02 16.12 -3.83
C TYR A 121 9.18 16.25 -2.55
N SER A 122 9.76 16.80 -1.47
CA SER A 122 9.18 16.99 -0.12
C SER A 122 7.80 17.66 0.00
N LYS A 123 7.21 18.15 -1.09
CA LYS A 123 5.84 18.72 -1.17
C LYS A 123 4.83 17.83 -1.91
N LYS A 124 5.26 16.65 -2.38
CA LYS A 124 4.46 15.70 -3.16
C LYS A 124 4.15 14.49 -2.30
N LEU A 125 2.93 13.96 -2.42
CA LEU A 125 2.52 12.81 -1.62
C LEU A 125 3.25 11.55 -2.06
N VAL A 126 3.66 10.72 -1.09
CA VAL A 126 4.24 9.40 -1.34
C VAL A 126 3.29 8.33 -0.77
N GLN A 127 2.51 7.71 -1.65
CA GLN A 127 1.69 6.55 -1.33
C GLN A 127 2.43 5.27 -1.72
N THR A 128 2.29 4.18 -0.95
CA THR A 128 2.81 2.87 -1.32
C THR A 128 1.72 1.80 -1.35
N TYR A 129 1.84 0.85 -2.27
CA TYR A 129 1.18 -0.45 -2.20
C TYR A 129 2.25 -1.48 -1.85
N SER A 130 2.39 -1.73 -0.56
CA SER A 130 3.47 -2.55 0.01
C SER A 130 3.00 -3.98 0.22
N VAL A 131 3.58 -4.92 -0.52
CA VAL A 131 3.30 -6.35 -0.38
C VAL A 131 4.08 -6.92 0.79
N PHE A 132 3.36 -7.37 1.82
CA PHE A 132 3.89 -8.07 2.99
C PHE A 132 3.96 -9.57 2.69
N PRO A 133 5.06 -10.24 3.09
CA PRO A 133 5.31 -11.64 2.75
C PRO A 133 4.41 -12.59 3.55
N ASN A 134 4.26 -13.82 3.05
CA ASN A 134 3.56 -14.86 3.81
C ASN A 134 4.31 -15.13 5.13
N GLN A 135 3.56 -15.13 6.23
CA GLN A 135 4.06 -15.33 7.60
C GLN A 135 3.79 -16.73 8.15
N MET A 136 3.05 -17.59 7.42
CA MET A 136 2.66 -18.94 7.86
C MET A 136 3.49 -20.06 7.24
N GLU A 137 3.96 -19.87 6.01
CA GLU A 137 4.83 -20.83 5.33
C GLU A 137 6.31 -20.54 5.64
N THR A 138 7.15 -21.58 5.55
CA THR A 138 8.60 -21.44 5.57
C THR A 138 9.01 -20.71 4.30
N SER A 139 9.28 -19.40 4.41
CA SER A 139 9.77 -18.62 3.27
C SER A 139 11.11 -19.15 2.76
N ASP A 140 11.22 -19.35 1.45
CA ASP A 140 12.48 -19.68 0.76
C ASP A 140 13.56 -18.61 1.02
N VAL A 141 13.15 -17.38 1.38
CA VAL A 141 14.04 -16.27 1.70
C VAL A 141 14.27 -16.20 3.21
N VAL A 142 15.28 -16.93 3.68
CA VAL A 142 15.66 -16.98 5.12
C VAL A 142 15.98 -15.62 5.75
N VAL A 143 16.32 -14.61 4.94
CA VAL A 143 16.66 -13.24 5.38
C VAL A 143 15.47 -12.26 5.34
N GLN A 144 14.28 -12.70 4.92
CA GLN A 144 13.06 -11.90 4.81
C GLN A 144 12.78 -10.99 6.03
N PRO A 145 12.96 -11.43 7.30
CA PRO A 145 12.69 -10.58 8.46
C PRO A 145 13.62 -9.36 8.56
N TYR A 146 14.86 -9.44 8.05
CA TYR A 146 15.77 -8.30 7.99
C TYR A 146 15.30 -7.30 6.93
N ASN A 147 15.04 -7.76 5.69
CA ASN A 147 14.53 -6.93 4.59
C ASN A 147 13.24 -6.20 4.99
N SER A 148 12.31 -6.94 5.59
CA SER A 148 11.00 -6.41 6.00
C SER A 148 11.15 -5.32 7.07
N LEU A 149 12.02 -5.51 8.07
CA LEU A 149 12.19 -4.53 9.15
C LEU A 149 12.87 -3.24 8.66
N LEU A 150 13.90 -3.37 7.82
CA LEU A 150 14.62 -2.22 7.25
C LEU A 150 13.70 -1.38 6.34
N THR A 151 12.89 -2.06 5.52
CA THR A 151 11.88 -1.41 4.66
C THR A 151 10.76 -0.76 5.47
N LEU A 152 10.26 -1.44 6.52
CA LEU A 152 9.25 -0.89 7.42
C LEU A 152 9.68 0.45 8.04
N LYS A 153 10.96 0.63 8.38
CA LYS A 153 11.45 1.93 8.85
C LYS A 153 11.27 3.03 7.80
N ARG A 154 11.58 2.78 6.52
CA ARG A 154 11.43 3.78 5.45
C ARG A 154 9.97 4.08 5.17
N LEU A 155 9.14 3.04 5.12
CA LEU A 155 7.68 3.19 5.03
C LEU A 155 7.11 4.03 6.18
N THR A 156 7.68 3.96 7.39
CA THR A 156 7.22 4.80 8.52
C THR A 156 7.71 6.26 8.46
N LEU A 157 8.85 6.53 7.83
CA LEU A 157 9.51 7.85 7.85
C LEU A 157 9.37 8.67 6.55
N ASN A 158 9.19 8.00 5.42
CA ASN A 158 9.34 8.57 4.07
C ASN A 158 8.11 8.33 3.16
N ALA A 159 6.98 7.87 3.72
CA ALA A 159 5.73 7.69 2.99
C ALA A 159 4.57 8.28 3.79
N ASP A 160 3.64 8.96 3.11
CA ASP A 160 2.44 9.56 3.69
C ASP A 160 1.32 8.54 3.90
N CYS A 161 1.29 7.47 3.09
CA CYS A 161 0.28 6.42 3.15
C CYS A 161 0.84 5.08 2.70
N VAL A 162 0.62 4.04 3.51
CA VAL A 162 1.03 2.66 3.19
C VAL A 162 -0.20 1.77 3.11
N VAL A 163 -0.59 1.39 1.89
CA VAL A 163 -1.64 0.39 1.67
C VAL A 163 -1.03 -1.00 1.84
N VAL A 164 -1.44 -1.69 2.90
CA VAL A 164 -0.88 -3.00 3.27
C VAL A 164 -1.58 -4.12 2.50
N LEU A 165 -0.78 -4.87 1.73
CA LEU A 165 -1.23 -6.05 0.98
C LEU A 165 -0.56 -7.31 1.59
N ASP A 166 -1.27 -8.07 2.40
CA ASP A 166 -0.70 -9.22 3.11
C ASP A 166 -0.93 -10.54 2.36
N ASN A 167 0.16 -11.15 1.86
CA ASN A 167 0.09 -12.42 1.13
C ASN A 167 -0.50 -13.56 1.97
N THR A 168 -0.37 -13.57 3.30
CA THR A 168 -1.06 -14.59 4.13
C THR A 168 -2.58 -14.44 4.04
N ALA A 169 -3.09 -13.21 4.06
CA ALA A 169 -4.54 -12.96 3.98
C ALA A 169 -5.07 -13.10 2.54
N LEU A 170 -4.28 -12.70 1.53
CA LEU A 170 -4.63 -12.88 0.12
C LEU A 170 -4.69 -14.37 -0.26
N ASN A 171 -3.68 -15.17 0.12
CA ASN A 171 -3.70 -16.63 -0.09
C ASN A 171 -4.89 -17.28 0.63
N ARG A 172 -5.17 -16.88 1.88
CA ARG A 172 -6.37 -17.35 2.61
C ARG A 172 -7.65 -17.05 1.84
N ILE A 173 -7.80 -15.83 1.32
CA ILE A 173 -8.99 -15.43 0.53
C ILE A 173 -9.08 -16.24 -0.77
N ALA A 174 -7.97 -16.43 -1.48
CA ALA A 174 -7.93 -17.23 -2.71
C ALA A 174 -8.36 -18.70 -2.47
N VAL A 175 -7.89 -19.32 -1.39
CA VAL A 175 -8.26 -20.70 -1.02
C VAL A 175 -9.70 -20.77 -0.48
N GLU A 176 -10.04 -19.98 0.54
CA GLU A 176 -11.32 -20.08 1.24
C GLU A 176 -12.53 -19.51 0.47
N ARG A 177 -12.32 -18.51 -0.39
CA ARG A 177 -13.41 -17.73 -1.03
C ARG A 177 -13.48 -17.93 -2.54
N LEU A 178 -12.34 -18.09 -3.22
CA LEU A 178 -12.30 -18.38 -4.65
C LEU A 178 -12.15 -19.88 -4.96
N HIS A 179 -12.00 -20.72 -3.92
CA HIS A 179 -11.85 -22.18 -4.03
C HIS A 179 -10.65 -22.63 -4.89
N LEU A 180 -9.57 -21.85 -4.84
CA LEU A 180 -8.31 -22.15 -5.54
C LEU A 180 -7.44 -23.05 -4.65
N THR A 181 -7.20 -24.30 -5.08
CA THR A 181 -6.44 -25.28 -4.28
C THR A 181 -5.00 -24.86 -4.02
N ASN A 182 -4.33 -24.33 -5.05
CA ASN A 182 -2.97 -23.79 -5.01
C ASN A 182 -2.96 -22.46 -5.78
N PRO A 183 -3.16 -21.31 -5.12
CA PRO A 183 -3.24 -20.03 -5.82
C PRO A 183 -1.89 -19.63 -6.42
N THR A 184 -1.87 -19.22 -7.69
CA THR A 184 -0.67 -18.71 -8.35
C THR A 184 -0.44 -17.22 -8.02
N PHE A 185 0.76 -16.72 -8.26
CA PHE A 185 1.02 -15.28 -8.15
C PHE A 185 0.13 -14.46 -9.10
N ALA A 186 -0.07 -14.89 -10.35
CA ALA A 186 -1.01 -14.24 -11.26
C ALA A 186 -2.45 -14.11 -10.69
N GLN A 187 -2.96 -15.16 -10.03
CA GLN A 187 -4.29 -15.12 -9.37
C GLN A 187 -4.32 -14.19 -8.15
N THR A 188 -3.25 -14.18 -7.35
CA THR A 188 -3.10 -13.26 -6.22
C THR A 188 -2.97 -11.81 -6.69
N ASN A 189 -2.27 -11.59 -7.79
CA ASN A 189 -2.06 -10.28 -8.40
C ASN A 189 -3.34 -9.73 -9.02
N SER A 190 -4.24 -10.58 -9.52
CA SER A 190 -5.58 -10.18 -9.96
C SER A 190 -6.43 -9.62 -8.81
N LEU A 191 -6.32 -10.17 -7.60
CA LEU A 191 -6.94 -9.58 -6.41
C LEU A 191 -6.30 -8.23 -6.04
N VAL A 192 -4.97 -8.13 -6.09
CA VAL A 192 -4.23 -6.89 -5.80
C VAL A 192 -4.57 -5.78 -6.79
N SER A 193 -4.57 -6.06 -8.10
CA SER A 193 -4.89 -5.09 -9.13
C SER A 193 -6.34 -4.61 -9.05
N THR A 194 -7.28 -5.51 -8.69
CA THR A 194 -8.66 -5.14 -8.39
C THR A 194 -8.75 -4.14 -7.23
N VAL A 195 -7.98 -4.37 -6.15
CA VAL A 195 -7.93 -3.46 -4.99
C VAL A 195 -7.28 -2.12 -5.33
N MET A 196 -6.19 -2.11 -6.11
CA MET A 196 -5.53 -0.89 -6.58
C MET A 196 -6.43 -0.07 -7.52
N SER A 197 -7.13 -0.74 -8.44
CA SER A 197 -8.11 -0.11 -9.33
C SER A 197 -9.30 0.47 -8.54
N ALA A 198 -9.80 -0.27 -7.54
CA ALA A 198 -10.91 0.19 -6.71
C ALA A 198 -10.51 1.32 -5.75
N SER A 199 -9.28 1.36 -5.23
CA SER A 199 -8.80 2.44 -4.35
C SER A 199 -8.56 3.76 -5.09
N THR A 200 -8.23 3.69 -6.38
CA THR A 200 -8.05 4.87 -7.25
C THR A 200 -9.33 5.33 -7.96
N THR A 201 -10.49 4.71 -7.68
CA THR A 201 -11.77 5.01 -8.35
C THR A 201 -12.16 6.48 -8.27
N THR A 202 -11.99 7.13 -7.11
CA THR A 202 -12.40 8.54 -6.91
C THR A 202 -11.49 9.53 -7.64
N LEU A 203 -10.29 9.10 -8.04
CA LEU A 203 -9.36 9.88 -8.86
C LEU A 203 -9.69 9.74 -10.36
N ARG A 204 -10.12 8.53 -10.78
CA ARG A 204 -10.45 8.20 -12.19
C ARG A 204 -11.87 8.59 -12.59
N TYR A 205 -12.82 8.54 -11.66
CA TYR A 205 -14.21 8.92 -11.90
C TYR A 205 -14.57 10.07 -10.96
N PRO A 206 -14.56 11.33 -11.45
CA PRO A 206 -14.80 12.49 -10.61
C PRO A 206 -16.20 12.44 -10.00
N GLY A 207 -16.25 12.43 -8.68
CA GLY A 207 -17.47 12.40 -7.87
C GLY A 207 -17.73 13.73 -7.18
N TYR A 208 -18.64 13.69 -6.19
CA TYR A 208 -18.96 14.85 -5.35
C TYR A 208 -18.02 15.02 -4.13
N MET A 209 -17.16 14.04 -3.82
CA MET A 209 -16.28 14.06 -2.64
C MET A 209 -14.96 13.33 -2.92
N ASN A 210 -13.84 13.90 -2.46
CA ASN A 210 -12.47 13.34 -2.49
C ASN A 210 -12.00 12.91 -3.90
N ASN A 211 -12.00 13.89 -4.80
CA ASN A 211 -11.52 13.75 -6.19
C ASN A 211 -9.99 13.83 -6.32
N ASP A 212 -9.29 14.02 -5.21
CA ASP A 212 -7.86 14.18 -5.07
C ASP A 212 -7.31 13.19 -4.03
N LEU A 213 -6.03 12.82 -4.18
CA LEU A 213 -5.31 11.96 -3.25
C LEU A 213 -5.11 12.69 -1.91
N VAL A 214 -4.92 14.00 -1.94
CA VAL A 214 -4.80 14.83 -0.72
C VAL A 214 -6.04 14.71 0.17
N GLY A 215 -7.24 14.95 -0.34
CA GLY A 215 -8.49 14.81 0.41
C GLY A 215 -8.76 13.37 0.86
N LEU A 216 -8.44 12.39 0.01
CA LEU A 216 -8.53 10.97 0.34
C LEU A 216 -7.70 10.63 1.58
N LEU A 217 -6.40 10.97 1.57
CA LEU A 217 -5.47 10.66 2.66
C LEU A 217 -5.78 11.46 3.93
N ALA A 218 -6.09 12.76 3.81
CA ALA A 218 -6.46 13.60 4.96
C ALA A 218 -7.67 13.04 5.73
N SER A 219 -8.63 12.43 5.04
CA SER A 219 -9.81 11.80 5.66
C SER A 219 -9.54 10.45 6.36
N LEU A 220 -8.43 9.79 6.00
CA LEU A 220 -8.03 8.46 6.45
C LEU A 220 -6.89 8.47 7.48
N ILE A 221 -6.02 9.47 7.44
CA ILE A 221 -4.77 9.51 8.18
C ILE A 221 -4.77 10.78 9.07
N PRO A 222 -5.56 10.79 10.16
CA PRO A 222 -5.64 11.96 11.05
C PRO A 222 -4.36 12.19 11.88
N THR A 223 -3.39 11.28 11.81
CA THR A 223 -2.08 11.45 12.43
C THR A 223 -1.00 10.84 11.52
N PRO A 224 0.06 11.58 11.13
CA PRO A 224 1.03 11.11 10.13
C PRO A 224 1.66 9.74 10.44
N ARG A 225 2.08 9.48 11.68
CA ARG A 225 2.68 8.18 12.09
C ARG A 225 1.69 6.99 12.21
N CYS A 226 0.43 7.14 11.80
CA CYS A 226 -0.54 6.04 11.75
C CYS A 226 -1.20 6.00 10.38
N HIS A 227 -0.38 5.74 9.35
CA HIS A 227 -0.68 5.82 7.93
C HIS A 227 -0.75 4.46 7.22
N PHE A 228 -0.67 3.36 7.98
CA PHE A 228 -0.80 2.00 7.46
C PHE A 228 -2.28 1.61 7.35
N LEU A 229 -2.78 1.54 6.11
CA LEU A 229 -4.16 1.21 5.78
C LEU A 229 -4.32 -0.28 5.50
N MET A 230 -5.35 -0.87 6.11
CA MET A 230 -5.80 -2.24 5.84
C MET A 230 -6.87 -2.22 4.75
N THR A 231 -6.80 -3.14 3.80
CA THR A 231 -7.78 -3.29 2.72
C THR A 231 -8.82 -4.37 3.04
N GLY A 232 -10.02 -4.24 2.48
CA GLY A 232 -11.02 -5.31 2.45
C GLY A 232 -11.98 -5.13 1.28
N TYR A 233 -12.36 -6.23 0.62
CA TYR A 233 -13.08 -6.16 -0.65
C TYR A 233 -14.34 -7.04 -0.66
N THR A 234 -15.38 -6.58 -1.36
CA THR A 234 -16.59 -7.36 -1.61
C THR A 234 -17.31 -6.83 -2.85
N PRO A 235 -17.90 -7.68 -3.72
CA PRO A 235 -17.93 -9.13 -3.66
C PRO A 235 -16.58 -9.79 -3.99
N LEU A 236 -16.27 -10.89 -3.29
CA LEU A 236 -15.18 -11.80 -3.65
C LEU A 236 -15.84 -13.05 -4.24
N THR A 237 -16.07 -13.03 -5.55
CA THR A 237 -16.74 -14.10 -6.31
C THR A 237 -16.03 -14.32 -7.64
N VAL A 238 -15.76 -15.57 -7.97
CA VAL A 238 -15.39 -15.98 -9.34
C VAL A 238 -16.62 -15.83 -10.23
N GLU A 239 -16.42 -15.48 -11.51
CA GLU A 239 -17.48 -15.28 -12.53
C GLU A 239 -18.49 -16.43 -12.63
N ARG A 240 -18.11 -17.65 -12.19
CA ARG A 240 -18.97 -18.84 -12.14
C ARG A 240 -20.15 -18.75 -11.14
N GLN A 241 -20.24 -17.72 -10.28
CA GLN A 241 -21.33 -17.53 -9.31
C GLN A 241 -22.30 -16.38 -9.63
N VAL A 242 -22.32 -15.86 -10.86
CA VAL A 242 -23.25 -14.79 -11.29
C VAL A 242 -24.74 -15.17 -11.16
N ASN A 243 -25.08 -16.46 -11.10
CA ASN A 243 -26.46 -16.98 -11.17
C ASN A 243 -27.28 -16.93 -9.85
N MET A 244 -26.85 -16.22 -8.80
CA MET A 244 -27.68 -15.96 -7.61
C MET A 244 -27.84 -14.45 -7.34
N ILE A 245 -28.65 -13.80 -8.17
CA ILE A 245 -29.04 -12.39 -8.00
C ILE A 245 -29.97 -12.23 -6.79
N ARG A 246 -29.41 -12.27 -5.58
CA ARG A 246 -30.03 -11.60 -4.43
C ARG A 246 -29.81 -10.10 -4.60
N LYS A 247 -30.88 -9.30 -4.64
CA LYS A 247 -30.82 -7.84 -4.44
C LYS A 247 -29.98 -7.57 -3.19
N THR A 248 -28.75 -7.10 -3.37
CA THR A 248 -27.80 -6.86 -2.30
C THR A 248 -27.87 -5.38 -1.99
N THR A 249 -28.28 -5.02 -0.77
CA THR A 249 -28.43 -3.62 -0.38
C THR A 249 -27.08 -2.99 -0.03
N VAL A 250 -27.00 -1.66 -0.03
CA VAL A 250 -25.84 -0.90 0.48
C VAL A 250 -25.42 -1.38 1.87
N LEU A 251 -26.41 -1.57 2.76
CA LEU A 251 -26.19 -2.08 4.11
C LEU A 251 -25.58 -3.49 4.11
N ASP A 252 -25.97 -4.37 3.19
CA ASP A 252 -25.38 -5.71 3.07
C ASP A 252 -23.92 -5.64 2.60
N VAL A 253 -23.59 -4.76 1.64
CA VAL A 253 -22.21 -4.53 1.19
C VAL A 253 -21.36 -4.04 2.35
N MET A 254 -21.77 -2.94 3.02
CA MET A 254 -21.02 -2.37 4.13
C MET A 254 -20.86 -3.35 5.30
N ARG A 255 -21.90 -4.13 5.63
CA ARG A 255 -21.82 -5.19 6.64
C ARG A 255 -20.92 -6.35 6.24
N ARG A 256 -20.75 -6.63 4.94
CA ARG A 256 -19.78 -7.63 4.44
C ARG A 256 -18.36 -7.09 4.55
N LEU A 257 -18.10 -5.83 4.19
CA LEU A 257 -16.76 -5.22 4.28
C LEU A 257 -16.19 -5.24 5.71
N LEU A 258 -17.04 -4.95 6.69
CA LEU A 258 -16.69 -4.99 8.12
C LEU A 258 -16.46 -6.41 8.67
N GLN A 259 -16.73 -7.48 7.90
CA GLN A 259 -16.46 -8.85 8.34
C GLN A 259 -14.99 -9.20 8.14
N THR A 260 -14.33 -9.64 9.22
CA THR A 260 -12.90 -10.01 9.27
C THR A 260 -12.44 -10.96 8.16
N LYS A 261 -13.32 -11.83 7.65
CA LYS A 261 -13.03 -12.75 6.53
C LYS A 261 -12.82 -12.06 5.17
N ASN A 262 -13.32 -10.84 4.99
CA ASN A 262 -13.15 -10.04 3.76
C ASN A 262 -12.02 -9.01 3.90
N ILE A 263 -11.37 -8.93 5.08
CA ILE A 263 -10.19 -8.09 5.33
C ILE A 263 -8.94 -8.81 4.83
N MET A 264 -8.17 -8.13 3.98
CA MET A 264 -6.97 -8.62 3.29
C MET A 264 -5.68 -8.42 4.08
N VAL A 265 -5.79 -8.39 5.42
CA VAL A 265 -4.66 -8.31 6.35
C VAL A 265 -4.89 -9.26 7.52
N SER A 266 -3.89 -10.09 7.84
CA SER A 266 -3.92 -11.11 8.90
C SER A 266 -3.78 -10.51 10.30
N SER A 267 -4.67 -9.56 10.64
CA SER A 267 -4.81 -9.09 12.00
C SER A 267 -5.67 -10.08 12.82
N TYR A 268 -5.17 -10.46 14.00
CA TYR A 268 -5.58 -11.69 14.67
C TYR A 268 -6.93 -11.58 15.39
N ALA A 269 -8.03 -11.86 14.70
CA ALA A 269 -9.39 -11.93 15.27
C ALA A 269 -9.61 -13.07 16.31
N ARG A 270 -8.56 -13.52 17.02
CA ARG A 270 -8.56 -14.64 17.98
C ARG A 270 -7.82 -14.36 19.30
N THR A 271 -7.22 -13.18 19.51
CA THR A 271 -6.61 -12.78 20.80
C THR A 271 -7.53 -11.85 21.60
N LYS A 272 -7.39 -11.84 22.94
CA LYS A 272 -8.07 -10.85 23.82
C LYS A 272 -7.68 -9.40 23.52
N GLU A 273 -6.58 -9.18 22.80
CA GLU A 273 -6.08 -7.86 22.40
C GLU A 273 -6.75 -7.35 21.12
N ALA A 274 -7.32 -8.24 20.29
CA ALA A 274 -7.99 -7.88 19.06
C ALA A 274 -9.43 -7.38 19.29
N SER A 275 -10.09 -7.81 20.37
CA SER A 275 -11.35 -7.20 20.81
C SER A 275 -11.17 -5.78 21.38
N GLN A 276 -9.92 -5.40 21.72
CA GLN A 276 -9.54 -4.03 22.11
C GLN A 276 -9.05 -3.19 20.93
N ALA A 277 -8.89 -3.76 19.74
CA ALA A 277 -8.54 -3.00 18.54
C ALA A 277 -9.71 -2.08 18.13
N LYS A 278 -9.37 -0.94 17.55
CA LYS A 278 -10.30 0.14 17.21
C LYS A 278 -9.99 0.69 15.82
N TYR A 279 -11.04 1.11 15.12
CA TYR A 279 -10.93 1.86 13.87
C TYR A 279 -10.65 3.33 14.19
N ILE A 280 -9.59 3.86 13.59
CA ILE A 280 -9.27 5.29 13.58
C ILE A 280 -10.14 5.98 12.53
N SER A 281 -10.20 5.42 11.32
CA SER A 281 -10.99 5.90 10.19
C SER A 281 -11.40 4.72 9.29
N ILE A 282 -12.47 4.88 8.52
CA ILE A 282 -12.87 3.95 7.46
C ILE A 282 -13.28 4.75 6.22
N LEU A 283 -12.82 4.30 5.08
CA LEU A 283 -13.32 4.65 3.76
C LEU A 283 -13.84 3.37 3.10
N ASN A 284 -14.98 3.43 2.42
CA ASN A 284 -15.41 2.38 1.49
C ASN A 284 -15.52 3.00 0.06
N ILE A 285 -15.02 2.35 -1.02
CA ILE A 285 -15.07 2.78 -2.46
C ILE A 285 -15.55 1.69 -3.47
N ILE A 286 -16.82 1.70 -3.87
CA ILE A 286 -17.56 0.78 -4.78
C ILE A 286 -17.82 1.52 -6.08
N GLN A 287 -18.43 0.77 -6.97
CA GLN A 287 -19.17 1.26 -8.09
C GLN A 287 -20.55 0.57 -8.12
N GLY A 288 -21.58 1.26 -8.61
CA GLY A 288 -22.92 0.71 -8.80
C GLY A 288 -24.00 1.79 -8.76
N ASP A 289 -25.21 1.43 -9.20
CA ASP A 289 -26.39 2.29 -9.06
C ASP A 289 -26.87 2.26 -7.60
N VAL A 290 -26.64 3.37 -6.89
CA VAL A 290 -26.81 3.49 -5.44
C VAL A 290 -27.45 4.82 -5.10
N ASP A 291 -28.54 4.75 -4.35
CA ASP A 291 -29.22 5.91 -3.78
C ASP A 291 -28.44 6.48 -2.58
N PRO A 292 -28.03 7.78 -2.61
CA PRO A 292 -27.33 8.43 -1.50
C PRO A 292 -28.11 8.45 -0.17
N THR A 293 -29.44 8.35 -0.19
CA THR A 293 -30.24 8.27 1.04
C THR A 293 -30.02 6.94 1.76
N GLN A 294 -29.97 5.83 1.02
CA GLN A 294 -29.70 4.48 1.54
C GLN A 294 -28.28 4.37 2.12
N VAL A 295 -27.33 5.14 1.57
CA VAL A 295 -25.98 5.29 2.14
C VAL A 295 -26.05 5.89 3.54
N HIS A 296 -26.76 7.00 3.72
CA HIS A 296 -26.91 7.65 5.02
C HIS A 296 -27.62 6.76 6.05
N GLU A 297 -28.72 6.10 5.67
CA GLU A 297 -29.39 5.13 6.55
C GLU A 297 -28.48 3.96 6.95
N SER A 298 -27.69 3.44 6.01
CA SER A 298 -26.79 2.31 6.26
C SER A 298 -25.69 2.69 7.25
N LEU A 299 -25.14 3.90 7.11
CA LEU A 299 -24.17 4.50 8.02
C LEU A 299 -24.74 4.65 9.44
N GLN A 300 -25.93 5.22 9.57
CA GLN A 300 -26.61 5.39 10.85
C GLN A 300 -26.84 4.04 11.53
N ARG A 301 -27.38 3.04 10.81
CA ARG A 301 -27.61 1.69 11.34
C ARG A 301 -26.34 0.98 11.81
N ILE A 302 -25.19 1.22 11.17
CA ILE A 302 -23.89 0.66 11.59
C ILE A 302 -23.43 1.28 12.92
N ARG A 303 -23.60 2.60 13.08
CA ARG A 303 -23.28 3.33 14.32
C ARG A 303 -24.21 2.92 15.47
N GLU A 304 -25.52 2.92 15.26
CA GLU A 304 -26.54 2.55 16.26
C GLU A 304 -26.33 1.13 16.79
N ARG A 305 -26.09 0.17 15.90
CA ARG A 305 -25.88 -1.24 16.24
C ARG A 305 -24.48 -1.53 16.80
N LYS A 306 -23.61 -0.52 16.91
CA LYS A 306 -22.21 -0.63 17.37
C LYS A 306 -21.46 -1.80 16.71
N LEU A 307 -21.66 -1.99 15.41
CA LEU A 307 -21.00 -3.06 14.65
C LEU A 307 -19.49 -2.83 14.49
N VAL A 308 -19.01 -1.64 14.85
CA VAL A 308 -17.64 -1.16 14.67
C VAL A 308 -17.20 -0.43 15.92
N ASN A 309 -16.06 -0.84 16.49
CA ASN A 309 -15.42 -0.12 17.59
C ASN A 309 -14.53 0.98 17.02
N PHE A 310 -14.97 2.24 17.08
CA PHE A 310 -14.14 3.40 16.72
C PHE A 310 -13.30 3.89 17.91
N ILE A 311 -12.28 4.71 17.62
CA ILE A 311 -11.59 5.53 18.64
C ILE A 311 -12.58 6.49 19.33
N GLU A 312 -12.32 6.79 20.60
CA GLU A 312 -13.21 7.62 21.43
C GLU A 312 -12.99 9.13 21.25
N TRP A 313 -11.88 9.54 20.63
CA TRP A 313 -11.40 10.92 20.58
C TRP A 313 -11.44 11.57 19.19
N GLY A 314 -11.97 10.88 18.17
CA GLY A 314 -12.06 11.40 16.80
C GLY A 314 -13.45 11.16 16.18
N PRO A 315 -13.90 12.03 15.25
CA PRO A 315 -15.13 11.81 14.52
C PRO A 315 -15.00 10.58 13.61
N ALA A 316 -15.94 9.64 13.71
CA ALA A 316 -15.93 8.43 12.90
C ALA A 316 -16.27 8.73 11.43
N SER A 317 -15.25 8.92 10.58
CA SER A 317 -15.41 8.95 9.13
C SER A 317 -15.77 7.56 8.62
N ILE A 318 -16.83 7.50 7.83
CA ILE A 318 -17.16 6.38 6.95
C ILE A 318 -17.71 7.02 5.68
N GLN A 319 -16.94 6.94 4.60
CA GLN A 319 -17.43 7.29 3.27
C GLN A 319 -17.76 5.99 2.52
N VAL A 320 -18.57 6.12 1.47
CA VAL A 320 -19.31 5.00 0.86
C VAL A 320 -19.51 5.29 -0.61
N SER A 321 -19.84 4.27 -1.37
CA SER A 321 -18.77 3.44 -1.87
C SER A 321 -18.82 1.95 -1.39
N GLY A 322 -17.68 1.21 -1.28
CA GLY A 322 -17.62 -0.26 -1.02
C GLY A 322 -16.33 -1.16 -1.24
N LEU A 323 -15.12 -0.71 -1.63
CA LEU A 323 -13.81 -1.30 -1.24
C LEU A 323 -13.44 -0.66 0.09
N MET A 324 -13.22 -1.42 1.14
CA MET A 324 -12.79 -0.85 2.41
C MET A 324 -11.29 -0.52 2.41
N LEU A 325 -10.95 0.74 2.67
CA LEU A 325 -9.65 1.22 3.16
C LEU A 325 -9.85 1.64 4.62
N ALA A 326 -9.20 0.96 5.55
CA ALA A 326 -9.42 1.18 6.98
C ALA A 326 -8.10 1.42 7.73
N ASN A 327 -8.05 2.52 8.48
CA ASN A 327 -6.98 2.74 9.45
C ASN A 327 -7.40 2.08 10.77
N HIS A 328 -6.80 0.94 11.10
CA HIS A 328 -7.27 0.11 12.21
C HIS A 328 -6.10 -0.38 13.07
N THR A 329 -6.22 -0.22 14.39
CA THR A 329 -5.08 -0.37 15.31
C THR A 329 -4.59 -1.81 15.48
N SER A 330 -5.30 -2.81 14.94
CA SER A 330 -4.82 -4.20 14.91
C SER A 330 -3.63 -4.43 13.97
N ILE A 331 -3.33 -3.49 13.04
CA ILE A 331 -2.17 -3.58 12.16
C ILE A 331 -0.85 -3.72 12.95
N ARG A 332 -0.79 -3.20 14.18
CA ARG A 332 0.32 -3.39 15.13
C ARG A 332 0.76 -4.85 15.28
N HIS A 333 -0.17 -5.81 15.19
CA HIS A 333 0.13 -7.24 15.31
C HIS A 333 1.00 -7.75 14.16
N LEU A 334 0.87 -7.16 12.96
CA LEU A 334 1.72 -7.44 11.81
C LEU A 334 3.17 -7.00 12.11
N PHE A 335 3.34 -5.77 12.65
CA PHE A 335 4.65 -5.24 13.04
C PHE A 335 5.28 -6.03 14.20
N SER A 336 4.52 -6.36 15.26
CA SER A 336 5.00 -7.17 16.37
C SER A 336 5.52 -8.55 15.92
N LYS A 337 4.89 -9.15 14.90
CA LYS A 337 5.40 -10.39 14.29
C LYS A 337 6.68 -10.19 13.50
N CYS A 338 6.74 -9.18 12.62
CA CYS A 338 7.96 -8.87 11.85
C CYS A 338 9.15 -8.63 12.80
N LEU A 339 8.94 -7.86 13.86
CA LEU A 339 9.88 -7.64 14.95
C LEU A 339 10.28 -8.95 15.65
N GLY A 340 9.31 -9.78 16.06
CA GLY A 340 9.57 -11.06 16.73
C GLY A 340 10.29 -12.09 15.86
N GLN A 341 10.11 -12.06 14.54
CA GLN A 341 10.88 -12.87 13.58
C GLN A 341 12.31 -12.34 13.44
N TYR A 342 12.48 -11.03 13.26
CA TYR A 342 13.78 -10.37 13.22
C TYR A 342 14.61 -10.64 14.49
N GLU A 343 14.01 -10.49 15.68
CA GLU A 343 14.70 -10.73 16.95
C GLU A 343 15.24 -12.16 17.06
N LYS A 344 14.50 -13.16 16.58
CA LYS A 344 14.95 -14.57 16.61
C LYS A 344 16.19 -14.79 15.75
N LEU A 345 16.29 -14.15 14.58
CA LEU A 345 17.49 -14.21 13.73
C LEU A 345 18.63 -13.38 14.34
N ARG A 346 18.34 -12.16 14.79
CA ARG A 346 19.31 -11.22 15.35
C ARG A 346 19.96 -11.74 16.63
N LYS A 347 19.19 -12.37 17.54
CA LYS A 347 19.71 -13.02 18.77
C LYS A 347 20.70 -14.15 18.45
N LYS A 348 20.55 -14.84 17.31
CA LYS A 348 21.47 -15.88 16.81
C LYS A 348 22.60 -15.35 15.92
N GLN A 349 22.66 -14.03 15.67
CA GLN A 349 23.52 -13.40 14.65
C GLN A 349 23.39 -14.02 13.25
N ALA A 350 22.29 -14.70 12.94
CA ALA A 350 22.16 -15.51 11.74
C ALA A 350 22.08 -14.65 10.47
N PHE A 351 22.77 -15.09 9.40
CA PHE A 351 22.78 -14.51 8.04
C PHE A 351 23.27 -13.06 7.91
N LEU A 352 23.90 -12.51 8.95
CA LEU A 352 24.34 -11.10 8.97
C LEU A 352 25.54 -10.79 8.08
N ASP A 353 26.38 -11.78 7.77
CA ASP A 353 27.62 -11.56 7.01
C ASP A 353 27.36 -11.17 5.55
N ASN A 354 26.17 -11.46 5.03
CA ASN A 354 25.73 -10.95 3.72
C ASN A 354 25.32 -9.46 3.76
N TYR A 355 24.97 -8.92 4.92
CA TYR A 355 24.66 -7.49 5.09
C TYR A 355 25.94 -6.70 5.40
N ARG A 356 26.82 -7.24 6.26
CA ARG A 356 28.10 -6.63 6.69
C ARG A 356 29.09 -6.33 5.55
N LYS A 357 28.90 -6.92 4.37
CA LYS A 357 29.66 -6.61 3.15
C LYS A 357 29.46 -5.17 2.65
N PHE A 358 28.34 -4.53 3.02
CA PHE A 358 27.98 -3.19 2.56
C PHE A 358 28.32 -2.14 3.63
N PRO A 359 28.82 -0.94 3.26
CA PRO A 359 29.30 0.08 4.20
C PRO A 359 28.32 0.42 5.33
N MET A 360 27.03 0.56 5.03
CA MET A 360 25.97 0.85 6.00
C MET A 360 25.93 -0.13 7.21
N PHE A 361 26.40 -1.37 7.02
CA PHE A 361 26.36 -2.43 8.04
C PHE A 361 27.74 -2.89 8.53
N ALA A 362 28.82 -2.27 8.06
CA ALA A 362 30.18 -2.61 8.47
C ALA A 362 30.39 -2.36 9.99
N GLU A 363 30.00 -1.18 10.48
CA GLU A 363 30.21 -0.76 11.87
C GLU A 363 29.06 -1.11 12.83
N ARG A 364 28.72 -2.39 12.98
CA ARG A 364 27.75 -2.92 13.99
C ARG A 364 26.33 -2.27 14.02
N LEU A 365 25.99 -1.38 13.09
CA LEU A 365 24.94 -0.35 13.23
C LEU A 365 23.47 -0.83 13.16
N ILE A 366 23.26 -2.15 13.14
CA ILE A 366 21.94 -2.82 13.16
C ILE A 366 21.16 -2.52 14.47
N ILE A 367 21.83 -1.95 15.49
CA ILE A 367 21.25 -1.67 16.81
C ILE A 367 20.18 -0.56 16.79
N HIS A 368 20.35 0.50 15.99
CA HIS A 368 19.43 1.64 15.98
C HIS A 368 18.08 1.39 15.27
N GLN A 369 17.97 0.31 14.49
CA GLN A 369 16.77 0.02 13.69
C GLN A 369 15.58 -0.48 14.55
N GLN A 370 15.85 -1.16 15.66
CA GLN A 370 14.82 -1.80 16.50
C GLN A 370 14.03 -0.79 17.35
N GLY A 371 14.67 0.28 17.83
CA GLY A 371 14.06 1.26 18.73
C GLY A 371 12.88 2.01 18.12
N PHE A 372 12.96 2.35 16.83
CA PHE A 372 11.90 3.08 16.12
C PHE A 372 10.61 2.27 16.02
N ILE A 373 10.66 1.05 15.48
CA ILE A 373 9.45 0.21 15.31
C ILE A 373 8.85 -0.19 16.67
N CYS A 374 9.68 -0.39 17.71
CA CYS A 374 9.17 -0.51 19.08
C CYS A 374 8.43 0.76 19.52
N SER A 375 9.00 1.95 19.28
CA SER A 375 8.38 3.23 19.62
C SER A 375 7.07 3.52 18.86
N ASP A 376 6.93 3.02 17.63
CA ASP A 376 5.71 3.20 16.83
C ASP A 376 4.63 2.18 17.25
N ILE A 377 5.00 0.91 17.51
CA ILE A 377 4.09 -0.07 18.15
C ILE A 377 3.61 0.46 19.51
N GLU A 378 4.52 1.02 20.32
CA GLU A 378 4.16 1.69 21.57
C GLU A 378 3.30 2.93 21.35
N THR A 379 3.54 3.73 20.31
CA THR A 379 2.74 4.93 20.01
C THR A 379 1.32 4.54 19.63
N MET A 380 1.15 3.48 18.82
CA MET A 380 -0.17 2.91 18.52
C MET A 380 -0.85 2.36 19.78
N ASP A 381 -0.15 1.61 20.63
CA ASP A 381 -0.73 1.08 21.87
C ASP A 381 -1.06 2.18 22.89
N LYS A 382 -0.20 3.19 23.05
CA LYS A 382 -0.44 4.40 23.87
C LYS A 382 -1.66 5.17 23.35
N ARG A 383 -1.85 5.29 22.04
CA ARG A 383 -3.03 5.95 21.41
C ARG A 383 -4.32 5.12 21.49
N VAL A 384 -4.23 3.79 21.56
CA VAL A 384 -5.36 2.90 21.87
C VAL A 384 -5.77 3.01 23.34
N ARG A 385 -4.81 3.16 24.26
CA ARG A 385 -5.04 3.12 25.72
C ARG A 385 -5.28 4.48 26.39
N LYS A 386 -4.72 5.60 25.90
CA LYS A 386 -4.84 6.90 26.59
C LYS A 386 -6.21 7.55 26.39
N LYS A 387 -6.95 7.66 27.50
CA LYS A 387 -8.17 8.49 27.65
C LYS A 387 -7.88 9.93 28.12
N HIS A 388 -6.61 10.32 28.32
CA HIS A 388 -6.25 11.57 29.00
C HIS A 388 -5.17 12.38 28.30
N HIS A 389 -5.51 13.66 28.11
CA HIS A 389 -4.67 14.83 27.80
C HIS A 389 -3.60 14.66 26.71
N LEU A 390 -3.95 15.08 25.49
CA LEU A 390 -3.07 15.97 24.74
C LEU A 390 -3.84 17.25 24.41
N HIS A 391 -3.23 18.39 24.77
CA HIS A 391 -3.57 19.68 24.20
C HIS A 391 -3.26 19.64 22.70
N LEU A 392 -4.22 20.05 21.88
CA LEU A 392 -4.10 20.17 20.41
C LEU A 392 -3.29 21.42 19.99
N THR A 393 -2.36 21.90 20.82
CA THR A 393 -1.86 23.28 20.77
C THR A 393 -0.39 23.41 20.34
N GLU A 394 0.29 22.30 20.04
CA GLU A 394 1.62 22.30 19.42
C GLU A 394 1.62 21.32 18.23
N TYR A 395 2.36 21.67 17.16
CA TYR A 395 2.40 21.01 15.83
C TYR A 395 1.30 21.35 14.80
N CYS A 396 0.49 22.40 15.00
CA CYS A 396 -0.10 23.15 13.89
C CYS A 396 0.85 24.29 13.47
N ASN A 397 1.99 23.95 12.84
CA ASN A 397 2.92 24.95 12.30
C ASN A 397 3.73 24.44 11.07
N HIS A 398 3.08 23.66 10.22
CA HIS A 398 3.42 23.64 8.79
C HIS A 398 2.16 24.01 8.00
N ASP A 399 2.31 25.03 7.16
CA ASP A 399 1.22 25.63 6.38
C ASP A 399 0.52 24.60 5.50
N ILE A 400 -0.76 24.37 5.76
CA ILE A 400 -1.66 23.77 4.78
C ILE A 400 -2.00 24.88 3.77
N ARG A 401 -1.24 24.95 2.69
CA ARG A 401 -1.52 25.79 1.52
C ARG A 401 -1.61 24.93 0.26
N TYR A 402 -2.84 24.52 -0.06
CA TYR A 402 -3.20 23.91 -1.33
C TYR A 402 -4.39 24.66 -1.92
N GLU A 403 -4.17 25.36 -3.04
CA GLU A 403 -5.24 25.91 -3.87
C GLU A 403 -5.70 24.85 -4.90
N PRO A 404 -6.98 24.88 -5.32
CA PRO A 404 -7.55 23.84 -6.17
C PRO A 404 -7.30 24.08 -7.68
N PHE A 405 -6.34 23.36 -8.26
CA PHE A 405 -6.17 23.25 -9.72
C PHE A 405 -5.90 21.80 -10.16
N LEU A 406 -6.29 21.46 -11.40
CA LEU A 406 -6.43 20.08 -11.92
C LEU A 406 -5.22 19.16 -11.66
N CYS A 407 -5.44 18.01 -11.01
CA CYS A 407 -4.38 17.09 -10.54
C CYS A 407 -3.99 15.97 -11.54
N ARG A 408 -2.74 15.49 -11.54
CA ARG A 408 -2.30 14.22 -12.16
C ARG A 408 -1.38 13.42 -11.23
N VAL A 409 -1.42 12.09 -11.27
CA VAL A 409 -0.68 11.20 -10.33
C VAL A 409 0.32 10.32 -11.10
N LEU A 410 1.58 10.26 -10.64
CA LEU A 410 2.55 9.31 -11.20
C LEU A 410 2.52 7.97 -10.45
N VAL A 411 2.55 6.84 -11.18
CA VAL A 411 2.53 5.50 -10.57
C VAL A 411 3.82 4.75 -10.86
N PHE A 412 4.68 4.62 -9.86
CA PHE A 412 5.82 3.70 -9.89
C PHE A 412 5.34 2.25 -9.78
N SER A 413 5.18 1.59 -10.94
CA SER A 413 5.01 0.15 -11.02
C SER A 413 6.36 -0.56 -10.94
N VAL A 414 6.93 -0.62 -9.74
CA VAL A 414 8.12 -1.44 -9.45
C VAL A 414 7.68 -2.91 -9.25
N ILE A 415 7.39 -3.58 -10.38
CA ILE A 415 6.76 -4.92 -10.42
C ILE A 415 7.72 -6.00 -9.91
N PHE A 416 7.74 -6.22 -8.59
CA PHE A 416 8.35 -7.39 -7.97
C PHE A 416 7.35 -8.51 -7.72
N PHE A 417 7.03 -9.25 -8.78
CA PHE A 417 6.44 -10.59 -8.66
C PHE A 417 7.37 -11.64 -9.23
N ARG A 418 8.10 -12.29 -8.33
CA ARG A 418 8.96 -13.43 -8.66
C ARG A 418 8.05 -14.59 -9.09
N HIS A 419 8.14 -14.95 -10.38
CA HIS A 419 7.37 -15.96 -11.12
C HIS A 419 6.03 -15.54 -11.74
N HIS A 420 6.05 -15.50 -13.08
CA HIS A 420 4.95 -15.58 -14.05
C HIS A 420 3.85 -14.52 -13.98
N VAL A 421 4.01 -13.53 -14.88
CA VAL A 421 2.92 -12.98 -15.69
C VAL A 421 2.27 -14.12 -16.48
#